data_AF-A0A932WHZ2-F1
#
_entry.id   AF-A0A932WHZ2-F1
#
_cell.length_a   1.000
_cell.length_b   1.000
_cell.length_c   1.000
_cell.angle_alpha   90.00
_cell.angle_beta   90.00
_cell.angle_gamma   90.00
#
_symmetry.space_group_name_H-M   'P 1'
#
loop_
_entity.id
_entity.type
_entity.pdbx_description
1 polymer ?
#
loop_
_entity_poly.entity_id
_entity_poly.type
_entity_poly.pdbx_seq_one_letter_code
_entity_poly.pdbx_strand_id
1 'polypeptide(L)'
;MTQLSPAYDHHIARRYSIGSLDQKIQNKTALQEELGWPKEPKRPILCLPAGMTETLGGELLRETLPGILSLEVEILILGKGSAAYGSLFTKLAQEQKHRMHIVSSEESAVRRMVAAADMALFLSEHASKELAFCLPYGVVPIAPRLPGLEDYNPVQETGNAFLFEAKTEWHCFAALVRACETYRFPFDWRTIQRHCMESVERA
;
A
#
# COMPACT_ATOMS: atom_id res chain seq x y z
N MET A 1 23.74 3.85 -4.86
CA MET A 1 22.36 3.97 -4.34
C MET A 1 22.25 2.98 -3.21
N THR A 2 22.11 3.44 -1.97
CA THR A 2 21.92 2.55 -0.82
C THR A 2 20.67 1.72 -1.10
N GLN A 3 20.85 0.42 -1.32
CA GLN A 3 19.78 -0.49 -1.71
C GLN A 3 18.71 -0.46 -0.61
N LEU A 4 17.54 0.08 -0.93
CA LEU A 4 16.43 0.24 -0.01
C LEU A 4 15.85 -1.15 0.23
N SER A 5 16.22 -1.75 1.37
CA SER A 5 15.90 -3.14 1.68
C SER A 5 15.43 -3.28 3.12
N PRO A 6 14.29 -3.96 3.37
CA PRO A 6 13.83 -4.25 4.73
C PRO A 6 14.81 -5.12 5.53
N ALA A 7 15.77 -5.78 4.88
CA ALA A 7 16.77 -6.61 5.54
C ALA A 7 17.79 -5.79 6.34
N TYR A 8 17.99 -4.51 5.96
CA TYR A 8 18.96 -3.60 6.55
C TYR A 8 18.32 -2.31 7.07
N ASP A 9 16.98 -2.21 7.07
CA ASP A 9 16.29 -1.02 7.54
C ASP A 9 16.28 -0.97 9.07
N HIS A 10 16.87 0.09 9.65
CA HIS A 10 16.94 0.30 11.09
C HIS A 10 15.72 1.04 11.66
N HIS A 11 14.85 1.58 10.80
CA HIS A 11 13.67 2.34 11.21
C HIS A 11 12.44 1.45 11.45
N ILE A 12 12.46 0.20 10.99
CA ILE A 12 11.33 -0.72 11.06
C ILE A 12 11.43 -1.63 12.29
N ALA A 13 10.29 -2.00 12.87
CA ALA A 13 10.22 -2.78 14.11
C ALA A 13 10.88 -4.16 13.97
N ARG A 14 10.77 -4.77 12.78
CA ARG A 14 11.38 -6.05 12.45
C ARG A 14 11.94 -6.04 11.05
N ARG A 15 13.25 -6.31 10.93
CA ARG A 15 13.90 -6.55 9.64
C ARG A 15 13.47 -7.89 9.04
N TYR A 16 13.34 -7.92 7.73
CA TYR A 16 12.96 -9.11 6.99
C TYR A 16 13.53 -9.09 5.58
N SER A 17 13.57 -10.24 4.93
CA SER A 17 13.93 -10.40 3.52
C SER A 17 12.86 -11.21 2.79
N ILE A 18 13.07 -11.45 1.49
CA ILE A 18 12.20 -12.31 0.69
C ILE A 18 12.06 -13.72 1.28
N GLY A 19 13.11 -14.22 1.95
CA GLY A 19 13.12 -15.53 2.61
C GLY A 19 12.45 -15.54 3.98
N SER A 20 12.08 -14.38 4.53
CA SER A 20 11.48 -14.25 5.86
C SER A 20 10.29 -13.28 5.87
N LEU A 21 9.50 -13.27 4.78
CA LEU A 21 8.33 -12.40 4.60
C LEU A 21 7.28 -12.56 5.70
N ASP A 22 7.20 -13.72 6.34
CA ASP A 22 6.36 -13.97 7.52
C ASP A 22 6.65 -12.99 8.67
N GLN A 23 7.88 -12.49 8.77
CA GLN A 23 8.28 -11.53 9.80
C GLN A 23 7.70 -10.12 9.54
N LYS A 24 7.26 -9.81 8.32
CA LYS A 24 6.65 -8.51 7.97
C LYS A 24 5.45 -8.19 8.86
N ILE A 25 4.70 -9.19 9.32
CA ILE A 25 3.52 -9.02 10.18
C ILE A 25 3.82 -8.33 11.52
N GLN A 26 5.08 -8.42 11.99
CA GLN A 26 5.53 -7.76 13.21
C GLN A 26 5.58 -6.25 13.04
N ASN A 27 5.92 -5.75 11.84
CA ASN A 27 5.87 -4.32 11.53
C ASN A 27 4.43 -3.81 11.50
N LYS A 28 3.51 -4.59 10.89
CA LYS A 28 2.07 -4.28 10.91
C LYS A 28 1.56 -4.15 12.34
N THR A 29 1.75 -5.19 13.15
CA THR A 29 1.20 -5.25 14.51
C THR A 29 1.80 -4.17 15.41
N ALA A 30 3.09 -3.88 15.26
CA ALA A 30 3.75 -2.79 16.00
C ALA A 30 3.17 -1.42 15.64
N LEU A 31 2.88 -1.17 14.36
CA LEU A 31 2.28 0.10 13.95
C LEU A 31 0.82 0.20 14.39
N GLN A 32 0.02 -0.88 14.28
CA GLN A 32 -1.34 -0.91 14.83
C GLN A 32 -1.35 -0.58 16.32
N GLU A 33 -0.41 -1.12 17.10
CA GLU A 33 -0.25 -0.81 18.52
C GLU A 33 0.07 0.65 18.80
N GLU A 34 1.05 1.21 18.09
CA GLU A 34 1.44 2.62 18.20
C GLU A 34 0.29 3.57 17.90
N LEU A 35 -0.54 3.23 16.90
CA LEU A 35 -1.70 4.02 16.50
C LEU A 35 -2.94 3.79 17.38
N GLY A 36 -2.89 2.84 18.32
CA GLY A 36 -4.03 2.46 19.15
C GLY A 36 -5.15 1.77 18.38
N TRP A 37 -4.83 1.14 17.25
CA TRP A 37 -5.77 0.35 16.46
C TRP A 37 -5.95 -1.06 17.05
N PRO A 38 -7.07 -1.74 16.75
CA PRO A 38 -7.19 -3.17 17.03
C PRO A 38 -6.04 -3.94 16.37
N LYS A 39 -5.35 -4.78 17.15
CA LYS A 39 -4.30 -5.67 16.62
C LYS A 39 -4.95 -6.79 15.83
N GLU A 40 -5.30 -6.52 14.57
CA GLU A 40 -5.91 -7.48 13.65
C GLU A 40 -4.94 -7.80 12.50
N PRO A 41 -4.10 -8.85 12.64
CA PRO A 41 -3.10 -9.21 11.63
C PRO A 41 -3.70 -9.54 10.25
N LYS A 42 -4.96 -10.04 10.25
CA LYS A 42 -5.72 -10.44 9.06
C LYS A 42 -6.42 -9.28 8.37
N ARG A 43 -6.50 -8.10 9.00
CA ARG A 43 -7.04 -6.91 8.35
C ARG A 43 -5.94 -6.30 7.47
N PRO A 44 -6.18 -6.08 6.17
CA PRO A 44 -5.18 -5.50 5.31
C PRO A 44 -4.97 -4.01 5.63
N ILE A 45 -3.72 -3.58 5.56
CA ILE A 45 -3.34 -2.17 5.56
C ILE A 45 -3.12 -1.72 4.11
N LEU A 46 -3.96 -0.79 3.66
CA LEU A 46 -3.83 -0.04 2.42
C LEU A 46 -3.10 1.26 2.68
N CYS A 47 -2.02 1.55 1.95
CA CYS A 47 -1.36 2.85 2.03
C CYS A 47 -1.54 3.71 0.77
N LEU A 48 -1.57 5.02 0.95
CA LEU A 48 -1.42 6.02 -0.11
C LEU A 48 -0.01 6.63 0.03
N PRO A 49 1.02 6.01 -0.56
CA PRO A 49 2.41 6.32 -0.24
C PRO A 49 2.90 7.64 -0.84
N ALA A 50 2.21 8.18 -1.85
CA ALA A 50 2.55 9.45 -2.51
C ALA A 50 1.85 10.67 -1.90
N GLY A 51 0.95 10.46 -0.94
CA GLY A 51 0.02 11.50 -0.49
C GLY A 51 -1.02 11.79 -1.58
N MET A 52 -1.49 13.04 -1.71
CA MET A 52 -2.50 13.36 -2.74
C MET A 52 -2.48 14.80 -3.27
N THR A 53 -2.59 14.90 -4.59
CA THR A 53 -2.80 16.12 -5.39
C THR A 53 -3.71 15.76 -6.56
N GLU A 54 -4.16 16.75 -7.35
CA GLU A 54 -4.90 16.44 -8.60
C GLU A 54 -4.05 15.60 -9.56
N THR A 55 -2.76 15.91 -9.71
CA THR A 55 -1.83 15.14 -10.56
C THR A 55 -1.57 13.71 -10.05
N LEU A 56 -1.83 13.44 -8.76
CA LEU A 56 -1.76 12.10 -8.18
C LEU A 56 -3.08 11.33 -8.29
N GLY A 57 -4.05 11.83 -9.06
CA GLY A 57 -5.34 11.17 -9.27
C GLY A 57 -6.39 11.52 -8.22
N GLY A 58 -6.31 12.72 -7.64
CA GLY A 58 -7.19 13.15 -6.57
C GLY A 58 -8.69 13.21 -6.93
N GLU A 59 -9.05 13.48 -8.18
CA GLU A 59 -10.43 13.37 -8.66
C GLU A 59 -10.92 11.92 -8.57
N LEU A 60 -10.18 10.98 -9.15
CA LEU A 60 -10.48 9.54 -9.06
C LEU A 60 -10.52 9.05 -7.61
N LEU A 61 -9.66 9.57 -6.74
CA LEU A 61 -9.72 9.27 -5.30
C LEU A 61 -11.07 9.66 -4.74
N ARG A 62 -11.54 10.90 -4.99
CA ARG A 62 -12.80 11.41 -4.43
C ARG A 62 -13.99 10.55 -4.85
N GLU A 63 -13.99 10.08 -6.10
CA GLU A 63 -15.02 9.17 -6.62
C GLU A 63 -14.93 7.79 -5.94
N THR A 64 -13.73 7.23 -5.80
CA THR A 64 -13.53 5.85 -5.26
C THR A 64 -13.59 5.79 -3.73
N LEU A 65 -13.44 6.92 -3.04
CA LEU A 65 -13.30 6.98 -1.58
C LEU A 65 -14.48 6.37 -0.81
N PRO A 66 -15.76 6.58 -1.17
CA PRO A 66 -16.88 5.88 -0.54
C PRO A 66 -16.75 4.36 -0.64
N GLY A 67 -16.31 3.86 -1.81
CA GLY A 67 -16.01 2.44 -2.03
C GLY A 67 -14.90 1.95 -1.12
N ILE A 68 -13.76 2.64 -1.08
CA ILE A 68 -12.63 2.30 -0.18
C ILE A 68 -13.08 2.23 1.28
N LEU A 69 -13.87 3.21 1.74
CA LEU A 69 -14.34 3.27 3.13
C LEU A 69 -15.34 2.16 3.48
N SER A 70 -16.00 1.55 2.49
CA SER A 70 -16.88 0.39 2.68
C SER A 70 -16.14 -0.93 2.85
N LEU A 71 -14.85 -0.99 2.47
CA LEU A 71 -14.01 -2.17 2.65
C LEU A 71 -13.51 -2.28 4.10
N GLU A 72 -13.30 -3.51 4.56
CA GLU A 72 -12.70 -3.82 5.86
C GLU A 72 -11.17 -3.66 5.82
N VAL A 73 -10.70 -2.45 5.51
CA VAL A 73 -9.28 -2.11 5.43
C VAL A 73 -8.89 -1.04 6.45
N GLU A 74 -7.64 -1.10 6.88
CA GLU A 74 -6.95 0.01 7.55
C GLU A 74 -6.22 0.87 6.51
N ILE A 75 -6.17 2.18 6.73
CA ILE A 75 -5.73 3.15 5.73
C ILE A 75 -4.63 4.04 6.31
N LEU A 76 -3.46 4.00 5.70
CA LEU A 76 -2.34 4.90 5.99
C LEU A 76 -2.15 5.88 4.84
N ILE A 77 -2.08 7.18 5.15
CA ILE A 77 -1.94 8.22 4.12
C ILE A 77 -0.68 9.01 4.41
N LEU A 78 0.22 9.15 3.42
CA LEU A 78 1.33 10.07 3.57
C LEU A 78 0.81 11.52 3.67
N GLY A 79 1.18 12.23 4.73
CA GLY A 79 0.86 13.63 5.00
C GLY A 79 1.59 14.60 4.08
N LYS A 80 1.39 14.47 2.77
CA LYS A 80 1.98 15.30 1.71
C LYS A 80 0.92 15.54 0.65
N GLY A 81 0.82 16.77 0.12
CA GLY A 81 -0.17 17.06 -0.90
C GLY A 81 -0.72 18.48 -0.88
N SER A 82 -1.85 18.69 -1.55
CA SER A 82 -2.56 19.98 -1.54
C SER A 82 -3.36 20.16 -0.26
N ALA A 83 -3.62 21.42 0.12
CA ALA A 83 -4.41 21.75 1.30
C ALA A 83 -5.82 21.13 1.26
N ALA A 84 -6.46 21.05 0.08
CA ALA A 84 -7.78 20.47 -0.09
C ALA A 84 -7.82 18.99 0.33
N TYR A 85 -6.86 18.17 -0.13
CA TYR A 85 -6.76 16.77 0.28
C TYR A 85 -6.31 16.64 1.74
N GLY A 86 -5.44 17.53 2.23
CA GLY A 86 -5.06 17.58 3.63
C GLY A 86 -6.26 17.77 4.56
N SER A 87 -7.16 18.70 4.25
CA SER A 87 -8.41 18.92 5.00
C SER A 87 -9.34 17.71 4.92
N LEU A 88 -9.50 17.12 3.73
CA LEU A 88 -10.31 15.91 3.53
C LEU A 88 -9.81 14.74 4.41
N PHE A 89 -8.52 14.42 4.33
CA PHE A 89 -7.94 13.32 5.10
C PHE A 89 -7.94 13.59 6.59
N THR A 90 -7.73 14.84 7.02
CA THR A 90 -7.78 15.19 8.44
C THR A 90 -9.16 14.93 9.01
N LYS A 91 -10.21 15.33 8.28
CA LYS A 91 -11.61 15.06 8.67
C LYS A 91 -11.86 13.55 8.75
N LEU A 92 -11.50 12.80 7.70
CA LEU A 92 -11.74 11.36 7.66
C LEU A 92 -10.95 10.59 8.73
N ALA A 93 -9.69 10.96 8.98
CA ALA A 93 -8.89 10.35 10.04
C ALA A 93 -9.48 10.64 11.44
N GLN A 94 -10.14 11.79 11.63
CA GLN A 94 -10.86 12.08 12.88
C GLN A 94 -12.15 11.27 13.03
N GLU A 95 -12.86 11.02 11.92
CA GLU A 95 -14.08 10.19 11.90
C GLU A 95 -13.77 8.69 12.01
N GLN A 96 -12.64 8.26 11.45
CA GLN A 96 -12.22 6.86 11.31
C GLN A 96 -10.95 6.55 12.11
N LYS A 97 -10.78 7.16 13.30
CA LYS A 97 -9.55 7.05 14.13
C LYS A 97 -9.09 5.62 14.41
N HIS A 98 -10.01 4.66 14.41
CA HIS A 98 -9.75 3.25 14.67
C HIS A 98 -9.15 2.50 13.47
N ARG A 99 -9.08 3.12 12.28
CA ARG A 99 -8.60 2.48 11.05
C ARG A 99 -8.01 3.42 10.00
N MET A 100 -7.92 4.73 10.23
CA MET A 100 -7.31 5.67 9.30
C MET A 100 -6.34 6.61 10.01
N HIS A 101 -5.14 6.77 9.45
CA HIS A 101 -4.10 7.62 10.03
C HIS A 101 -3.29 8.34 8.94
N ILE A 102 -2.91 9.59 9.23
CA ILE A 102 -2.02 10.39 8.38
C ILE A 102 -0.60 10.27 8.92
N VAL A 103 0.27 9.64 8.15
CA VAL A 103 1.68 9.43 8.47
C VAL A 103 2.48 10.68 8.13
N SER A 104 3.33 11.16 9.03
CA SER A 104 4.22 12.29 8.77
C SER A 104 5.19 12.02 7.60
N SER A 105 5.65 13.09 6.93
CA SER A 105 6.64 12.98 5.84
C SER A 105 8.07 12.68 6.29
N GLU A 106 8.31 12.50 7.59
CA GLU A 106 9.61 12.08 8.13
C GLU A 106 10.03 10.72 7.56
N GLU A 107 11.28 10.58 7.13
CA GLU A 107 11.77 9.37 6.45
C GLU A 107 11.52 8.09 7.27
N SER A 108 11.76 8.15 8.58
CA SER A 108 11.53 7.02 9.48
C SER A 108 10.05 6.61 9.53
N ALA A 109 9.12 7.57 9.51
CA ALA A 109 7.70 7.29 9.49
C ALA A 109 7.25 6.68 8.16
N VAL A 110 7.76 7.18 7.04
CA VAL A 110 7.49 6.62 5.70
C VAL A 110 8.00 5.18 5.58
N ARG A 111 9.21 4.90 6.07
CA ARG A 111 9.77 3.53 6.11
C ARG A 111 8.91 2.58 6.94
N ARG A 112 8.45 3.02 8.11
CA ARG A 112 7.55 2.23 8.97
C ARG A 112 6.18 1.97 8.32
N MET A 113 5.60 2.99 7.68
CA MET A 113 4.34 2.87 6.94
C MET A 113 4.44 1.78 5.86
N VAL A 114 5.49 1.83 5.03
CA VAL A 114 5.66 0.89 3.91
C VAL A 114 6.03 -0.51 4.41
N ALA A 115 6.79 -0.64 5.50
CA ALA A 115 7.06 -1.94 6.11
C ALA A 115 5.83 -2.59 6.76
N ALA A 116 4.86 -1.80 7.21
CA ALA A 116 3.61 -2.27 7.81
C ALA A 116 2.49 -2.52 6.77
N ALA A 117 2.48 -1.77 5.67
CA ALA A 117 1.45 -1.87 4.64
C ALA A 117 1.49 -3.21 3.89
N ASP A 118 0.32 -3.74 3.54
CA ASP A 118 0.21 -4.92 2.68
C ASP A 118 0.13 -4.52 1.21
N MET A 119 -0.62 -3.44 0.95
CA MET A 119 -0.94 -2.97 -0.40
C MET A 119 -0.85 -1.45 -0.48
N ALA A 120 -0.56 -0.92 -1.66
CA ALA A 120 -0.42 0.51 -1.93
C ALA A 120 -1.33 0.94 -3.09
N LEU A 121 -2.13 1.98 -2.89
CA LEU A 121 -2.98 2.55 -3.93
C LEU A 121 -2.24 3.65 -4.70
N PHE A 122 -2.16 3.48 -6.02
CA PHE A 122 -1.68 4.46 -6.97
C PHE A 122 -2.82 4.83 -7.92
N LEU A 123 -3.14 6.11 -8.03
CA LEU A 123 -4.25 6.60 -8.88
C LEU A 123 -3.75 7.33 -10.13
N SER A 124 -2.44 7.45 -10.30
CA SER A 124 -1.82 8.04 -11.49
C SER A 124 -0.45 7.43 -11.78
N GLU A 125 0.11 7.79 -12.93
CA GLU A 125 1.44 7.33 -13.39
C GLU A 125 2.59 8.19 -12.84
N HIS A 126 2.27 9.22 -12.06
CA HIS A 126 3.24 10.21 -11.58
C HIS A 126 3.92 9.84 -10.25
N ALA A 127 3.67 8.65 -9.72
CA ALA A 127 4.16 8.16 -8.42
C ALA A 127 5.18 7.00 -8.55
N SER A 128 5.99 7.01 -9.62
CA SER A 128 6.96 5.94 -9.90
C SER A 128 8.05 5.80 -8.84
N LYS A 129 8.41 6.89 -8.14
CA LYS A 129 9.38 6.87 -7.05
C LYS A 129 8.85 6.13 -5.83
N GLU A 130 7.60 6.41 -5.47
CA GLU A 130 6.90 5.76 -4.37
C GLU A 130 6.63 4.29 -4.68
N LEU A 131 6.34 3.95 -5.95
CA LEU A 131 6.27 2.56 -6.39
C LEU A 131 7.61 1.83 -6.19
N ALA A 132 8.71 2.40 -6.66
CA ALA A 132 10.05 1.82 -6.50
C ALA A 132 10.46 1.67 -5.03
N PHE A 133 9.87 2.45 -4.13
CA PHE A 133 10.05 2.33 -2.68
C PHE A 133 9.18 1.22 -2.06
N CYS A 134 7.98 0.96 -2.60
CA CYS A 134 7.05 -0.05 -2.10
C CYS A 134 7.45 -1.49 -2.46
N LEU A 135 7.91 -1.70 -3.69
CA LEU A 135 8.22 -3.05 -4.21
C LEU A 135 9.27 -3.82 -3.38
N PRO A 136 10.40 -3.23 -2.94
CA PRO A 136 11.38 -3.92 -2.11
C PRO A 136 10.87 -4.37 -0.74
N TYR A 137 9.78 -3.77 -0.25
CA TYR A 137 9.13 -4.13 1.01
C TYR A 137 8.01 -5.16 0.80
N GLY A 138 7.81 -5.67 -0.42
CA GLY A 138 6.70 -6.57 -0.74
C GLY A 138 5.34 -5.94 -0.44
N VAL A 139 5.20 -4.63 -0.71
CA VAL A 139 3.90 -3.94 -0.70
C VAL A 139 3.30 -4.06 -2.09
N VAL A 140 2.13 -4.69 -2.18
CA VAL A 140 1.49 -5.02 -3.46
C VAL A 140 0.81 -3.77 -4.05
N PRO A 141 1.18 -3.32 -5.26
CA PRO A 141 0.55 -2.16 -5.89
C PRO A 141 -0.86 -2.46 -6.38
N ILE A 142 -1.76 -1.50 -6.20
CA ILE A 142 -3.06 -1.41 -6.85
C ILE A 142 -3.01 -0.13 -7.68
N ALA A 143 -2.97 -0.24 -9.01
CA ALA A 143 -2.50 0.85 -9.86
C ALA A 143 -3.12 0.83 -11.26
N PRO A 144 -3.10 1.96 -12.00
CA PRO A 144 -3.19 1.89 -13.45
C PRO A 144 -1.99 1.12 -14.01
N ARG A 145 -1.96 0.83 -15.31
CA ARG A 145 -0.79 0.20 -15.93
C ARG A 145 0.46 1.08 -15.77
N LEU A 146 1.45 0.58 -15.03
CA LEU A 146 2.75 1.21 -14.81
C LEU A 146 3.90 0.31 -15.30
N PRO A 147 5.04 0.88 -15.71
CA PRO A 147 6.21 0.08 -16.08
C PRO A 147 6.65 -0.86 -14.95
N GLY A 148 6.94 -2.11 -15.30
CA GLY A 148 7.39 -3.13 -14.34
C GLY A 148 6.27 -3.79 -13.53
N LEU A 149 5.01 -3.41 -13.74
CA LEU A 149 3.86 -4.07 -13.12
C LEU A 149 3.15 -5.02 -14.09
N GLU A 150 2.80 -6.19 -13.58
CA GLU A 150 2.02 -7.21 -14.24
C GLU A 150 0.81 -7.55 -13.36
N ASP A 151 -0.39 -7.53 -13.96
CA ASP A 151 -1.64 -7.83 -13.24
C ASP A 151 -1.62 -9.28 -12.75
N TYR A 152 -2.02 -9.49 -11.51
CA TYR A 152 -2.01 -10.80 -10.91
C TYR A 152 -3.03 -11.72 -11.58
N ASN A 153 -2.54 -12.86 -12.07
CA ASN A 153 -3.33 -13.92 -12.66
C ASN A 153 -3.34 -15.14 -11.72
N PRO A 154 -4.47 -15.42 -11.02
CA PRO A 154 -4.54 -16.53 -10.07
C PRO A 154 -4.44 -17.92 -10.72
N VAL A 155 -4.69 -18.05 -12.03
CA VAL A 155 -4.55 -19.33 -12.74
C VAL A 155 -3.08 -19.68 -12.99
N GLN A 156 -2.28 -18.67 -13.29
CA GLN A 156 -0.85 -18.82 -13.56
C GLN A 156 0.01 -18.61 -12.31
N GLU A 157 -0.59 -18.07 -11.24
CA GLU A 157 0.09 -17.59 -10.04
C GLU A 157 1.18 -16.56 -10.35
N THR A 158 1.05 -15.81 -11.45
CA THR A 158 2.01 -14.79 -11.91
C THR A 158 1.47 -13.38 -11.74
N GLY A 159 2.37 -12.39 -11.81
CA GLY A 159 2.06 -10.99 -11.60
C GLY A 159 2.45 -10.48 -10.22
N ASN A 160 2.56 -9.16 -10.10
CA ASN A 160 3.05 -8.46 -8.91
C ASN A 160 2.14 -7.28 -8.49
N ALA A 161 1.00 -7.07 -9.14
CA ALA A 161 0.10 -5.95 -8.85
C ALA A 161 -1.36 -6.32 -9.15
N PHE A 162 -2.28 -5.47 -8.70
CA PHE A 162 -3.67 -5.47 -9.15
C PHE A 162 -3.90 -4.25 -10.03
N LEU A 163 -3.97 -4.47 -11.34
CA LEU A 163 -4.06 -3.37 -12.29
C LEU A 163 -5.51 -3.06 -12.65
N PHE A 164 -5.78 -1.78 -12.90
CA PHE A 164 -7.01 -1.33 -13.52
C PHE A 164 -6.73 -0.61 -14.83
N GLU A 165 -7.47 -0.97 -15.88
CA GLU A 165 -7.20 -0.48 -17.25
C GLU A 165 -7.67 0.96 -17.43
N ALA A 166 -8.91 1.26 -17.03
CA ALA A 166 -9.48 2.59 -17.13
C ALA A 166 -9.39 3.32 -15.79
N LYS A 167 -8.99 4.59 -15.81
CA LYS A 167 -8.94 5.49 -14.63
C LYS A 167 -10.34 5.97 -14.27
N THR A 168 -11.19 5.04 -13.84
CA THR A 168 -12.59 5.27 -13.44
C THR A 168 -12.81 4.66 -12.07
N GLU A 169 -13.77 5.22 -11.31
CA GLU A 169 -14.17 4.73 -9.99
C GLU A 169 -14.32 3.20 -9.95
N TRP A 170 -15.11 2.64 -10.88
CA TRP A 170 -15.47 1.23 -10.89
C TRP A 170 -14.29 0.29 -11.16
N HIS A 171 -13.39 0.65 -12.09
CA HIS A 171 -12.22 -0.18 -12.38
C HIS A 171 -11.21 -0.13 -11.23
N CYS A 172 -11.01 1.05 -10.62
CA CYS A 172 -10.18 1.21 -9.44
C CYS A 172 -10.75 0.40 -8.26
N PHE A 173 -12.05 0.53 -8.01
CA PHE A 173 -12.74 -0.21 -6.96
C PHE A 173 -12.72 -1.73 -7.19
N ALA A 174 -12.89 -2.19 -8.43
CA ALA A 174 -12.78 -3.61 -8.77
C ALA A 174 -11.38 -4.17 -8.48
N ALA A 175 -10.31 -3.42 -8.78
CA ALA A 175 -8.94 -3.82 -8.44
C ALA A 175 -8.70 -3.85 -6.93
N LEU A 176 -9.25 -2.89 -6.18
CA LEU A 176 -9.23 -2.88 -4.71
C LEU A 176 -9.92 -4.11 -4.12
N VAL A 177 -11.11 -4.46 -4.61
CA VAL A 177 -11.85 -5.66 -4.18
C VAL A 177 -11.07 -6.93 -4.51
N ARG A 178 -10.53 -7.05 -5.74
CA ARG A 178 -9.67 -8.18 -6.12
C ARG A 178 -8.49 -8.35 -5.16
N ALA A 179 -7.80 -7.26 -4.83
CA ALA A 179 -6.67 -7.28 -3.90
C ALA A 179 -7.10 -7.71 -2.50
N CYS A 180 -8.19 -7.14 -1.96
CA CYS A 180 -8.70 -7.48 -0.63
C CYS A 180 -9.16 -8.93 -0.53
N GLU A 181 -9.85 -9.46 -1.54
CA GLU A 181 -10.27 -10.86 -1.53
C GLU A 181 -9.07 -11.81 -1.68
N THR A 182 -8.10 -11.48 -2.53
CA THR A 182 -6.88 -12.27 -2.68
C THR A 182 -6.02 -12.27 -1.41
N TYR A 183 -6.02 -11.16 -0.65
CA TYR A 183 -5.32 -11.05 0.64
C TYR A 183 -5.74 -12.14 1.64
N ARG A 184 -6.97 -12.65 1.53
CA ARG A 184 -7.51 -13.70 2.40
C ARG A 184 -6.87 -15.07 2.16
N PHE A 185 -6.10 -15.21 1.09
CA PHE A 185 -5.36 -16.42 0.70
C PHE A 185 -3.85 -16.17 0.89
N PRO A 186 -3.26 -16.56 2.05
CA PRO A 186 -1.89 -16.18 2.39
C PRO A 186 -0.82 -16.78 1.48
N PHE A 187 -1.12 -17.91 0.80
CA PHE A 187 -0.22 -18.51 -0.16
C PHE A 187 -0.08 -17.62 -1.39
N ASP A 188 -1.20 -17.31 -2.05
CA ASP A 188 -1.27 -16.42 -3.21
C ASP A 188 -0.68 -15.05 -2.90
N TRP A 189 -1.08 -14.45 -1.77
CA TRP A 189 -0.56 -13.15 -1.37
C TRP A 189 0.96 -13.16 -1.21
N ARG A 190 1.51 -14.21 -0.59
CA ARG A 190 2.97 -14.34 -0.42
C ARG A 190 3.68 -14.49 -1.76
N THR A 191 3.10 -15.20 -2.72
CA THR A 191 3.64 -15.30 -4.08
C THR A 191 3.73 -13.92 -4.74
N ILE A 192 2.67 -13.11 -4.66
CA ILE A 192 2.65 -11.73 -5.21
C ILE A 192 3.72 -10.86 -4.53
N GLN A 193 3.84 -10.94 -3.20
CA GLN A 193 4.86 -10.18 -2.45
C GLN A 193 6.28 -10.56 -2.87
N ARG A 194 6.54 -11.84 -3.10
CA ARG A 194 7.84 -12.29 -3.62
C ARG A 194 8.11 -11.72 -5.00
N HIS A 195 7.15 -11.76 -5.92
CA HIS A 195 7.31 -11.17 -7.25
C HIS A 195 7.57 -9.65 -7.20
N CYS A 196 6.95 -8.94 -6.25
CA CYS A 196 7.28 -7.53 -6.01
C CYS A 196 8.76 -7.35 -5.66
N MET A 197 9.28 -8.12 -4.71
CA MET A 197 10.67 -8.01 -4.26
C MET A 197 11.67 -8.45 -5.35
N GLU A 198 11.37 -9.52 -6.09
CA GLU A 198 12.23 -10.05 -7.17
C GLU A 198 12.28 -9.11 -8.39
N SER A 199 11.21 -8.35 -8.67
CA SER A 199 11.19 -7.39 -9.79
C SER A 199 12.23 -6.27 -9.65
N VAL A 200 12.70 -6.01 -8.43
CA VAL A 200 13.73 -4.99 -8.14
C VAL A 200 15.14 -5.56 -8.27
N GLU A 201 15.34 -6.87 -8.03
CA GLU A 201 16.66 -7.50 -8.20
C GLU A 201 17.07 -7.66 -9.67
N ARG A 202 16.11 -7.62 -10.59
CA ARG A 202 16.32 -7.81 -12.04
C ARG A 202 16.45 -6.49 -12.83
N ALA A 203 16.23 -5.34 -12.18
CA ALA A 203 16.27 -4.00 -12.78
C ALA A 203 17.61 -3.30 -12.52
#